data_AF-A0A8S2QTE1-F1
#
_entry.id   AF-A0A8S2QTE1-F1
#
_cell.length_a   1.000
_cell.length_b   1.000
_cell.length_c   1.000
_cell.angle_alpha   90.00
_cell.angle_beta   90.00
_cell.angle_gamma   90.00
#
_symmetry.space_group_name_H-M   'P 1'
#
loop_
_entity.id
_entity.type
_entity.pdbx_description
1 polymer ?
#
loop_
_entity_poly.entity_id
_entity_poly.type
_entity_poly.pdbx_seq_one_letter_code
_entity_poly.pdbx_strand_id
1 'polypeptide(L)'
;MGPRGSQDTNVGLDVIFLKTDFNTIKSKSSKWKPIDRVELESFIGLVIRAGLHRNNYESFNDLWDISQSSPLYRGTMSLQRFRQFLQFLRFDDRQNRDKTDLDQLSNDVKQGRTITFDRYFTDIKLSEALLDRKMTSIGVVDYRRVFLPNELTVCRKKLFSSWFYFSNSHMLVSYQAKEKKKPIILLSSLHKNAETFDDDKELPCLIHDYNQSKYSVDVIDQCVGTYSVQRISRRWPLIVFYNMIGLAAINSMTLWLSQ
;
A
#
# COMPACT_ATOMS: atom_id res chain seq x y z
N MET A 1 -31.85 -0.43 12.59
CA MET A 1 -30.85 0.65 12.42
C MET A 1 -30.41 1.08 13.80
N GLY A 2 -29.28 0.57 14.28
CA GLY A 2 -28.67 1.05 15.53
C GLY A 2 -27.70 2.19 15.21
N PRO A 3 -27.58 3.22 16.07
CA PRO A 3 -26.59 4.27 15.86
C PRO A 3 -25.20 3.64 15.96
N ARG A 4 -24.42 3.69 14.87
CA ARG A 4 -22.99 3.40 14.93
C ARG A 4 -22.39 4.47 15.84
N GLY A 5 -21.87 4.04 16.99
CA GLY A 5 -21.14 4.92 17.90
C GLY A 5 -20.04 5.65 17.14
N SER A 6 -20.09 6.98 17.20
CA SER A 6 -19.05 7.90 16.76
C SER A 6 -17.87 7.85 17.74
N GLN A 7 -17.31 6.68 17.97
CA GLN A 7 -16.07 6.55 18.74
C GLN A 7 -14.89 6.70 17.77
N ASP A 8 -14.14 7.78 17.99
CA ASP A 8 -12.73 7.94 17.64
C ASP A 8 -12.33 8.04 16.15
N THR A 9 -13.00 8.90 15.39
CA THR A 9 -12.53 9.31 14.04
C THR A 9 -11.34 10.28 14.05
N ASN A 10 -10.92 10.80 15.21
CA ASN A 10 -9.94 11.89 15.31
C ASN A 10 -8.55 11.51 15.87
N VAL A 11 -8.35 10.28 16.31
CA VAL A 11 -7.13 9.84 17.04
C VAL A 11 -5.85 10.18 16.27
N GLY A 12 -5.85 10.00 14.94
CA GLY A 12 -4.67 10.25 14.12
C GLY A 12 -4.26 11.74 14.07
N LEU A 13 -5.22 12.65 13.95
CA LEU A 13 -4.93 14.10 13.97
C LEU A 13 -4.55 14.55 15.38
N ASP A 14 -5.20 13.99 16.41
CA ASP A 14 -4.92 14.30 17.81
C ASP A 14 -3.49 13.89 18.21
N VAL A 15 -2.99 12.76 17.69
CA VAL A 15 -1.57 12.37 17.84
C VAL A 15 -0.64 13.40 17.19
N ILE A 16 -0.96 13.87 15.99
CA ILE A 16 -0.15 14.88 15.28
C ILE A 16 -0.10 16.19 16.09
N PHE A 17 -1.25 16.66 16.60
CA PHE A 17 -1.30 17.87 17.45
C PHE A 17 -0.44 17.70 18.70
N LEU A 18 -0.74 16.68 19.49
CA LEU A 18 -0.08 16.45 20.77
C LEU A 18 1.43 16.28 20.62
N LYS A 19 1.88 15.51 19.64
CA LYS A 19 3.32 15.22 19.46
C LYS A 19 4.09 16.33 18.77
N THR A 20 3.43 17.12 17.91
CA THR A 20 4.08 18.27 17.27
C THR A 20 4.29 19.39 18.27
N ASP A 21 3.27 19.75 19.05
CA ASP A 21 3.35 20.86 20.02
C ASP A 21 4.28 20.55 21.20
N PHE A 22 4.29 19.32 21.70
CA PHE A 22 5.20 18.92 22.77
C PHE A 22 6.68 19.07 22.39
N ASN A 23 7.04 18.73 21.14
CA ASN A 23 8.42 18.79 20.69
C ASN A 23 8.89 20.23 20.38
N THR A 24 8.00 21.08 19.89
CA THR A 24 8.33 22.49 19.63
C THR A 24 8.54 23.28 20.91
N ILE A 25 7.69 23.06 21.93
CA ILE A 25 7.87 23.62 23.28
C ILE A 25 9.26 23.25 23.84
N LYS A 26 9.69 21.98 23.69
CA LYS A 26 11.02 21.53 24.12
C LYS A 26 12.18 22.21 23.38
N SER A 27 12.00 22.56 22.10
CA SER A 27 13.02 23.23 21.29
C SER A 27 13.18 24.73 21.54
N LYS A 28 12.38 25.32 22.45
CA LYS A 28 12.41 26.76 22.83
C LYS A 28 12.34 27.73 21.63
N SER A 29 11.63 27.36 20.57
CA SER A 29 11.44 28.25 19.41
C SER A 29 10.45 29.35 19.75
N SER A 30 10.93 30.59 19.96
CA SER A 30 10.06 31.73 20.32
C SER A 30 9.06 32.15 19.22
N LYS A 31 9.21 31.61 18.00
CA LYS A 31 8.34 31.90 16.85
C LYS A 31 7.28 30.82 16.61
N TRP A 32 7.19 29.81 17.46
CA TRP A 32 6.22 28.72 17.30
C TRP A 32 4.87 29.07 17.91
N LYS A 33 3.82 29.01 17.09
CA LYS A 33 2.43 28.98 17.54
C LYS A 33 1.94 27.54 17.48
N PRO A 34 1.22 27.04 18.51
CA PRO A 34 0.55 25.74 18.48
C PRO A 34 -0.23 25.52 17.18
N ILE A 35 -0.27 24.29 16.69
CA ILE A 35 -1.04 23.95 15.50
C ILE A 35 -2.52 23.83 15.91
N ASP A 36 -3.41 24.47 15.16
CA ASP A 36 -4.85 24.19 15.24
C ASP A 36 -5.34 23.31 14.08
N ARG A 37 -6.53 22.74 14.25
CA ARG A 37 -7.12 21.82 13.28
C ARG A 37 -7.25 22.40 11.88
N VAL A 38 -7.73 23.64 11.81
CA VAL A 38 -7.96 24.32 10.55
C VAL A 38 -6.65 24.57 9.82
N GLU A 39 -5.58 24.95 10.54
CA GLU A 39 -4.26 25.13 9.95
C GLU A 39 -3.66 23.81 9.44
N LEU A 40 -3.84 22.70 10.17
CA LEU A 40 -3.38 21.38 9.71
C LEU A 40 -4.13 20.90 8.47
N GLU A 41 -5.46 21.04 8.47
CA GLU A 41 -6.30 20.71 7.31
C GLU A 41 -5.95 21.60 6.11
N SER A 42 -5.72 22.89 6.34
CA SER A 42 -5.24 23.84 5.33
C SER A 42 -3.88 23.42 4.76
N PHE A 43 -2.96 22.97 5.61
CA PHE A 43 -1.65 22.48 5.18
C PHE A 43 -1.78 21.24 4.28
N ILE A 44 -2.60 20.27 4.71
CA ILE A 44 -2.89 19.05 3.93
C ILE A 44 -3.55 19.43 2.59
N GLY A 45 -4.49 20.37 2.59
CA GLY A 45 -5.15 20.87 1.39
C GLY A 45 -4.17 21.45 0.36
N LEU A 46 -3.17 22.23 0.82
CA LEU A 46 -2.12 22.74 -0.06
C LEU A 46 -1.19 21.64 -0.58
N VAL A 47 -0.92 20.60 0.21
CA VAL A 47 -0.14 19.43 -0.23
C VAL A 47 -0.88 18.63 -1.30
N ILE A 48 -2.18 18.39 -1.12
CA ILE A 48 -3.05 17.74 -2.12
C ILE A 48 -3.12 18.58 -3.39
N ARG A 49 -3.29 19.90 -3.24
CA ARG A 49 -3.28 20.85 -4.37
C ARG A 49 -1.97 20.74 -5.16
N ALA A 50 -0.84 20.64 -4.47
CA ALA A 50 0.45 20.55 -5.14
C ALA A 50 0.60 19.25 -5.96
N GLY A 51 0.09 18.12 -5.44
CA GLY A 51 0.07 16.86 -6.18
C GLY A 51 -0.87 16.90 -7.39
N LEU A 52 -2.05 17.50 -7.25
CA LEU A 52 -3.03 17.63 -8.34
C LEU A 52 -2.48 18.43 -9.53
N HIS A 53 -1.79 19.54 -9.25
CA HIS A 53 -1.21 20.43 -10.27
C HIS A 53 0.19 20.01 -10.73
N ARG A 54 0.71 18.87 -10.24
CA ARG A 54 2.06 18.35 -10.57
C ARG A 54 3.21 19.33 -10.28
N ASN A 55 3.00 20.23 -9.33
CA ASN A 55 4.02 21.18 -8.85
C ASN A 55 4.55 20.81 -7.45
N ASN A 56 4.36 19.56 -7.04
CA ASN A 56 4.87 18.99 -5.79
C ASN A 56 6.41 19.04 -5.70
N TYR A 57 7.13 19.17 -6.83
CA TYR A 57 8.58 19.35 -6.88
C TYR A 57 9.05 20.80 -7.09
N GLU A 58 8.15 21.75 -7.33
CA GLU A 58 8.51 23.16 -7.47
C GLU A 58 9.07 23.73 -6.16
N SER A 59 9.82 24.83 -6.24
CA SER A 59 10.33 25.46 -5.02
C SER A 59 9.18 26.11 -4.25
N PHE A 60 9.31 26.22 -2.92
CA PHE A 60 8.27 26.89 -2.13
C PHE A 60 8.13 28.38 -2.45
N ASN A 61 9.19 29.02 -2.94
CA ASN A 61 9.11 30.42 -3.33
C ASN A 61 8.25 30.55 -4.59
N ASP A 62 8.43 29.64 -5.56
CA ASP A 62 7.65 29.65 -6.80
C ASP A 62 6.18 29.36 -6.51
N LEU A 63 5.88 28.38 -5.65
CA LEU A 63 4.51 28.07 -5.23
C LEU A 63 3.78 29.22 -4.49
N TRP A 64 4.53 30.15 -3.90
CA TRP A 64 3.98 31.33 -3.22
C TRP A 64 4.20 32.63 -4.01
N ASP A 65 4.75 32.54 -5.22
CA ASP A 65 5.02 33.71 -6.05
C ASP A 65 3.71 34.40 -6.47
N ILE A 66 3.70 35.73 -6.45
CA ILE A 66 2.48 36.50 -6.72
C ILE A 66 2.02 36.37 -8.18
N SER A 67 2.99 36.30 -9.09
CA SER A 67 2.79 36.39 -10.53
C SER A 67 2.58 35.05 -11.21
N GLN A 68 3.23 33.99 -10.74
CA GLN A 68 3.26 32.69 -11.41
C GLN A 68 2.37 31.64 -10.73
N SER A 69 2.14 31.77 -9.42
CA SER A 69 1.41 30.74 -8.65
C SER A 69 -0.06 31.07 -8.45
N SER A 70 -0.83 30.01 -8.18
CA SER A 70 -2.23 30.16 -7.82
C SER A 70 -2.40 30.99 -6.54
N PRO A 71 -3.27 32.02 -6.53
CA PRO A 71 -3.55 32.83 -5.34
C PRO A 71 -4.01 32.03 -4.13
N LEU A 72 -4.50 30.80 -4.34
CA LEU A 72 -4.93 29.90 -3.28
C LEU A 72 -3.80 29.54 -2.31
N TYR A 73 -2.54 29.41 -2.74
CA TYR A 73 -1.44 29.11 -1.81
C TYR A 73 -1.29 30.21 -0.75
N ARG A 74 -1.17 31.46 -1.20
CA ARG A 74 -1.04 32.65 -0.34
C ARG A 74 -2.33 33.00 0.41
N GLY A 75 -3.49 32.70 -0.17
CA GLY A 75 -4.79 32.90 0.45
C GLY A 75 -5.09 31.89 1.56
N THR A 76 -4.55 30.68 1.48
CA THR A 76 -4.75 29.63 2.49
C THR A 76 -3.80 29.77 3.67
N MET A 77 -2.49 29.94 3.44
CA MET A 77 -1.54 30.25 4.52
C MET A 77 -0.27 30.91 4.01
N SER A 78 0.48 31.56 4.91
CA SER A 78 1.77 32.15 4.57
C SER A 78 2.84 31.09 4.30
N LEU A 79 3.80 31.42 3.42
CA LEU A 79 4.97 30.57 3.13
C LEU A 79 5.74 30.23 4.42
N GLN A 80 5.88 31.19 5.32
CA GLN A 80 6.56 31.00 6.60
C GLN A 80 5.83 29.95 7.46
N ARG A 81 4.50 30.03 7.56
CA ARG A 81 3.71 29.06 8.32
C ARG A 81 3.78 27.67 7.69
N PHE A 82 3.67 27.57 6.37
CA PHE A 82 3.84 26.30 5.66
C PHE A 82 5.20 25.63 5.92
N ARG A 83 6.29 26.42 5.92
CA ARG A 83 7.64 25.93 6.28
C ARG A 83 7.72 25.46 7.74
N GLN A 84 7.03 26.11 8.66
CA GLN A 84 6.95 25.67 10.06
C GLN A 84 6.29 24.29 10.17
N PHE A 85 5.18 24.04 9.45
CA PHE A 85 4.58 22.70 9.40
C PHE A 85 5.59 21.66 8.94
N LEU A 86 6.26 21.88 7.81
CA LEU A 86 7.29 20.96 7.31
C LEU A 86 8.43 20.73 8.30
N GLN A 87 8.83 21.75 9.06
CA GLN A 87 9.93 21.65 10.03
C GLN A 87 9.51 20.94 11.32
N PHE A 88 8.27 21.12 11.77
CA PHE A 88 7.87 20.75 13.12
C PHE A 88 6.91 19.57 13.21
N LEU A 89 6.24 19.17 12.12
CA LEU A 89 5.35 18.01 12.11
C LEU A 89 6.07 16.75 12.65
N ARG A 90 5.48 16.10 13.66
CA ARG A 90 5.95 14.85 14.30
C ARG A 90 4.79 13.87 14.47
N PHE A 91 5.12 12.57 14.44
CA PHE A 91 4.15 11.46 14.45
C PHE A 91 4.42 10.44 15.54
N ASP A 92 5.39 10.70 16.41
CA ASP A 92 5.89 9.74 17.39
C ASP A 92 6.47 10.47 18.61
N ASP A 93 6.54 9.76 19.73
CA ASP A 93 7.24 10.18 20.94
C ASP A 93 8.59 9.48 21.05
N ARG A 94 9.67 10.28 20.99
CA ARG A 94 11.03 9.76 21.11
C ARG A 94 11.26 8.98 22.42
N GLN A 95 10.50 9.29 23.48
CA GLN A 95 10.68 8.65 24.79
C GLN A 95 10.04 7.26 24.89
N ASN A 96 9.02 6.97 24.08
CA ASN A 96 8.23 5.74 24.15
C ASN A 96 8.33 4.88 22.87
N ARG A 97 9.44 5.00 22.14
CA ARG A 97 9.65 4.23 20.92
C ARG A 97 9.98 2.78 21.28
N ASP A 98 8.97 1.94 21.37
CA ASP A 98 9.16 0.50 21.45
C ASP A 98 9.84 -0.02 20.18
N LYS A 99 10.72 -1.01 20.34
CA LYS A 99 11.57 -1.55 19.26
C LYS A 99 11.03 -2.85 18.66
N THR A 100 9.86 -3.30 19.09
CA THR A 100 9.30 -4.61 18.75
C THR A 100 8.07 -4.46 17.88
N ASP A 101 8.27 -3.89 16.68
CA ASP A 101 7.28 -3.99 15.60
C ASP A 101 7.68 -5.17 14.71
N LEU A 102 6.98 -6.29 14.88
CA LEU A 102 7.02 -7.39 13.93
C LEU A 102 5.97 -7.12 12.85
N ASP A 103 6.33 -7.30 11.59
CA ASP A 103 5.40 -7.23 10.47
C ASP A 103 4.33 -8.33 10.60
N GLN A 104 3.21 -7.99 11.23
CA GLN A 104 2.07 -8.89 11.42
C GLN A 104 0.89 -8.39 10.60
N LEU A 105 0.24 -9.32 9.89
CA LEU A 105 -1.05 -9.05 9.30
C LEU A 105 -2.05 -8.78 10.43
N SER A 106 -2.72 -7.62 10.39
CA SER A 106 -3.70 -7.22 11.42
C SER A 106 -4.67 -8.35 11.76
N ASN A 107 -5.03 -8.45 13.04
CA ASN A 107 -6.04 -9.40 13.51
C ASN A 107 -7.43 -9.11 12.92
N ASP A 108 -7.65 -7.87 12.45
CA ASP A 108 -8.95 -7.40 11.93
C ASP A 108 -9.19 -7.73 10.46
N VAL A 109 -8.28 -8.47 9.81
CA VAL A 109 -8.50 -8.90 8.43
C VAL A 109 -9.68 -9.88 8.37
N LYS A 110 -10.72 -9.50 7.61
CA LYS A 110 -11.94 -10.30 7.49
C LYS A 110 -11.61 -11.69 6.92
N GLN A 111 -12.14 -12.70 7.59
CA GLN A 111 -12.03 -14.11 7.21
C GLN A 111 -12.85 -14.43 5.95
N GLY A 112 -12.64 -15.63 5.38
CA GLY A 112 -13.38 -16.12 4.22
C GLY A 112 -12.96 -15.47 2.90
N ARG A 113 -11.71 -15.00 2.80
CA ARG A 113 -11.18 -14.33 1.62
C ARG A 113 -9.90 -14.97 1.13
N THR A 114 -9.66 -14.81 -0.17
CA THR A 114 -8.41 -15.19 -0.83
C THR A 114 -7.44 -14.02 -0.81
N ILE A 115 -6.19 -14.27 -0.42
CA ILE A 115 -5.09 -13.32 -0.55
C ILE A 115 -4.27 -13.69 -1.78
N THR A 116 -4.01 -12.71 -2.65
CA THR A 116 -3.09 -12.87 -3.79
C THR A 116 -1.71 -12.37 -3.42
N PHE A 117 -0.72 -13.24 -3.46
CA PHE A 117 0.67 -12.94 -3.15
C PHE A 117 1.53 -12.79 -4.40
N ASP A 118 2.48 -11.86 -4.33
CA ASP A 118 3.66 -11.90 -5.19
C ASP A 118 4.70 -12.92 -4.67
N ARG A 119 5.69 -13.23 -5.50
CA ARG A 119 6.75 -14.23 -5.28
C ARG A 119 7.43 -14.15 -3.93
N TYR A 120 7.66 -12.94 -3.43
CA TYR A 120 8.34 -12.73 -2.16
C TYR A 120 7.54 -13.29 -0.97
N PHE A 121 6.22 -13.20 -1.02
CA PHE A 121 5.35 -13.62 0.09
C PHE A 121 4.79 -15.04 -0.09
N THR A 122 4.78 -15.58 -1.31
CA THR A 122 4.28 -16.94 -1.55
C THR A 122 5.16 -17.99 -0.86
N ASP A 123 4.66 -18.54 0.24
CA ASP A 123 5.27 -19.62 1.01
C ASP A 123 4.20 -20.58 1.53
N ILE A 124 4.51 -21.88 1.57
CA ILE A 124 3.57 -22.91 2.00
C ILE A 124 3.19 -22.76 3.48
N LYS A 125 4.14 -22.41 4.36
CA LYS A 125 3.88 -22.26 5.79
C LYS A 125 2.98 -21.06 6.07
N LEU A 126 3.19 -19.96 5.35
CA LEU A 126 2.30 -18.80 5.44
C LEU A 126 0.90 -19.15 4.97
N SER A 127 0.79 -19.92 3.88
CA SER A 127 -0.50 -20.36 3.35
C SER A 127 -1.25 -21.29 4.31
N GLU A 128 -0.55 -22.19 5.02
CA GLU A 128 -1.12 -23.02 6.08
C GLU A 128 -1.64 -22.17 7.26
N ALA A 129 -0.84 -21.20 7.73
CA ALA A 129 -1.26 -20.29 8.80
C ALA A 129 -2.49 -19.43 8.41
N LEU A 130 -2.69 -19.14 7.12
CA LEU A 130 -3.90 -18.47 6.63
C LEU A 130 -5.12 -19.39 6.62
N LEU A 131 -4.94 -20.68 6.32
CA LEU A 131 -6.02 -21.66 6.39
C LEU A 131 -6.58 -21.78 7.82
N ASP A 132 -5.72 -21.73 8.84
CA ASP A 132 -6.13 -21.68 10.25
C ASP A 132 -7.01 -20.46 10.56
N ARG A 133 -6.80 -19.35 9.83
CA ARG A 133 -7.61 -18.13 9.89
C ARG A 133 -8.82 -18.13 8.95
N LYS A 134 -9.17 -19.28 8.35
CA LYS A 134 -10.24 -19.43 7.33
C LYS A 134 -10.02 -18.52 6.12
N MET A 135 -8.78 -18.37 5.70
CA MET A 135 -8.39 -17.61 4.52
C MET A 135 -7.64 -18.53 3.56
N THR A 136 -7.77 -18.25 2.28
CA THR A 136 -7.02 -18.96 1.24
C THR A 136 -5.98 -18.02 0.64
N SER A 137 -5.02 -18.57 -0.09
CA SER A 137 -4.02 -17.78 -0.79
C SER A 137 -3.72 -18.35 -2.16
N ILE A 138 -3.40 -17.46 -3.09
CA ILE A 138 -2.86 -17.79 -4.40
C ILE A 138 -1.63 -16.94 -4.66
N GLY A 139 -0.61 -17.48 -5.32
CA GLY A 139 0.58 -16.68 -5.61
C GLY A 139 1.60 -17.40 -6.46
N VAL A 140 2.43 -16.62 -7.16
CA VAL A 140 3.56 -17.17 -7.92
C VAL A 140 4.65 -17.58 -6.94
N VAL A 141 5.25 -18.74 -7.13
CA VAL A 141 6.32 -19.24 -6.26
C VAL A 141 7.68 -18.85 -6.82
N ASP A 142 8.57 -18.37 -5.96
CA ASP A 142 9.99 -18.19 -6.31
C ASP A 142 10.66 -19.57 -6.47
N TYR A 143 11.39 -19.78 -7.56
CA TYR A 143 12.09 -21.05 -7.84
C TYR A 143 13.11 -21.46 -6.78
N ARG A 144 13.53 -20.54 -5.91
CA ARG A 144 14.48 -20.80 -4.82
C ARG A 144 13.83 -21.34 -3.55
N ARG A 145 12.50 -21.47 -3.52
CA ARG A 145 11.78 -22.02 -2.36
C ARG A 145 12.14 -23.49 -2.16
N VAL A 146 12.59 -23.83 -0.95
CA VAL A 146 13.08 -25.17 -0.60
C VAL A 146 12.01 -26.26 -0.77
N PHE A 147 10.73 -25.91 -0.64
CA PHE A 147 9.63 -26.87 -0.81
C PHE A 147 9.36 -27.25 -2.27
N LEU A 148 9.96 -26.56 -3.25
CA LEU A 148 9.74 -26.85 -4.67
C LEU A 148 10.66 -27.97 -5.17
N PRO A 149 10.11 -29.07 -5.72
CA PRO A 149 10.87 -30.06 -6.47
C PRO A 149 11.55 -29.43 -7.70
N ASN A 150 12.80 -29.81 -7.96
CA ASN A 150 13.59 -29.27 -9.06
C ASN A 150 12.95 -29.54 -10.44
N GLU A 151 12.26 -30.68 -10.56
CA GLU A 151 11.56 -31.14 -11.76
C GLU A 151 10.54 -30.11 -12.24
N LEU A 152 9.93 -29.35 -11.32
CA LEU A 152 8.93 -28.34 -11.65
C LEU A 152 9.50 -27.07 -12.26
N THR A 153 10.79 -26.85 -12.09
CA THR A 153 11.49 -25.65 -12.58
C THR A 153 12.13 -25.85 -13.95
N VAL A 154 12.17 -27.10 -14.43
CA VAL A 154 12.75 -27.46 -15.72
C VAL A 154 11.85 -26.97 -16.85
N CYS A 155 12.46 -26.34 -17.86
CA CYS A 155 11.76 -25.94 -19.08
C CYS A 155 11.19 -27.17 -19.78
N ARG A 156 9.89 -27.16 -20.04
CA ARG A 156 9.20 -28.22 -20.78
C ARG A 156 9.36 -28.04 -22.29
N LYS A 157 9.26 -29.16 -23.01
CA LYS A 157 9.30 -29.18 -24.49
C LYS A 157 7.98 -28.73 -25.12
N LYS A 158 6.83 -29.15 -24.56
CA LYS A 158 5.50 -28.77 -25.05
C LYS A 158 5.10 -27.41 -24.50
N LEU A 159 4.88 -26.43 -25.39
CA LEU A 159 4.30 -25.13 -25.03
C LEU A 159 2.88 -25.32 -24.51
N PHE A 160 2.45 -24.48 -23.57
CA PHE A 160 1.12 -24.51 -22.96
C PHE A 160 0.79 -25.78 -22.16
N SER A 161 1.78 -26.64 -21.92
CA SER A 161 1.62 -27.78 -21.01
C SER A 161 1.64 -27.35 -19.54
N SER A 162 0.77 -27.97 -18.75
CA SER A 162 0.65 -27.78 -17.30
C SER A 162 0.85 -29.10 -16.56
N TRP A 163 1.55 -29.06 -15.42
CA TRP A 163 1.57 -30.14 -14.44
C TRP A 163 0.93 -29.66 -13.14
N PHE A 164 0.07 -30.50 -12.57
CA PHE A 164 -0.65 -30.24 -11.32
C PHE A 164 -0.17 -31.19 -10.23
N TYR A 165 0.09 -30.63 -9.05
CA TYR A 165 0.51 -31.38 -7.87
C TYR A 165 -0.44 -31.03 -6.74
N PHE A 166 -0.86 -32.08 -6.02
CA PHE A 166 -1.85 -31.97 -4.98
C PHE A 166 -1.26 -32.41 -3.66
N SER A 167 -1.45 -31.56 -2.66
CA SER A 167 -1.37 -31.92 -1.25
C SER A 167 -2.79 -31.96 -0.69
N ASN A 168 -2.94 -32.31 0.59
CA ASN A 168 -4.23 -32.32 1.27
C ASN A 168 -4.92 -30.95 1.27
N SER A 169 -4.12 -29.88 1.33
CA SER A 169 -4.60 -28.50 1.51
C SER A 169 -4.24 -27.56 0.35
N HIS A 170 -3.32 -27.96 -0.52
CA HIS A 170 -2.76 -27.07 -1.55
C HIS A 170 -2.68 -27.75 -2.91
N MET A 171 -2.79 -26.93 -3.94
CA MET A 171 -2.46 -27.26 -5.30
C MET A 171 -1.27 -26.43 -5.75
N LEU A 172 -0.33 -27.07 -6.42
CA LEU A 172 0.77 -26.42 -7.09
C LEU A 172 0.65 -26.67 -8.60
N VAL A 173 0.74 -25.61 -9.38
CA VAL A 173 0.67 -25.66 -10.85
C VAL A 173 1.98 -25.18 -11.42
N SER A 174 2.57 -25.95 -12.33
CA SER A 174 3.69 -25.52 -13.14
C SER A 174 3.27 -25.50 -14.60
N TYR A 175 3.34 -24.33 -15.25
CA TYR A 175 2.79 -24.07 -16.57
C TYR A 175 3.82 -23.47 -17.54
N GLN A 176 3.97 -24.09 -18.70
CA GLN A 176 4.94 -23.67 -19.73
C GLN A 176 4.35 -22.57 -20.64
N ALA A 177 4.38 -21.32 -20.18
CA ALA A 177 3.80 -20.19 -20.93
C ALA A 177 4.65 -19.68 -22.11
N LYS A 178 5.96 -19.93 -22.11
CA LYS A 178 6.91 -19.40 -23.10
C LYS A 178 7.95 -20.44 -23.47
N GLU A 179 8.35 -20.52 -24.74
CA GLU A 179 9.42 -21.43 -25.15
C GLU A 179 10.76 -21.07 -24.52
N LYS A 180 11.60 -22.08 -24.25
CA LYS A 180 12.98 -21.93 -23.77
C LYS A 180 13.13 -21.05 -22.51
N LYS A 181 12.06 -20.94 -21.70
CA LYS A 181 12.03 -20.24 -20.42
C LYS A 181 11.53 -21.16 -19.32
N LYS A 182 11.90 -20.87 -18.07
CA LYS A 182 11.35 -21.62 -16.93
C LYS A 182 9.82 -21.51 -16.89
N PRO A 183 9.11 -22.59 -16.55
CA PRO A 183 7.66 -22.56 -16.42
C PRO A 183 7.24 -21.68 -15.25
N ILE A 184 6.06 -21.07 -15.36
CA ILE A 184 5.46 -20.30 -14.28
C ILE A 184 4.93 -21.28 -13.23
N ILE A 185 5.29 -21.09 -11.97
CA ILE A 185 4.83 -21.94 -10.86
C ILE A 185 3.93 -21.13 -9.94
N LEU A 186 2.70 -21.60 -9.68
CA LEU A 186 1.77 -21.01 -8.72
C LEU A 186 1.42 -22.02 -7.63
N LEU A 187 1.31 -21.52 -6.40
CA LEU A 187 0.77 -22.24 -5.25
C LEU A 187 -0.63 -21.70 -4.94
N SER A 188 -1.55 -22.59 -4.61
CA SER A 188 -2.92 -22.25 -4.23
C SER A 188 -3.38 -23.10 -3.06
N SER A 189 -4.07 -22.50 -2.10
CA SER A 189 -4.91 -23.22 -1.14
C SER A 189 -6.41 -23.09 -1.44
N LEU A 190 -6.75 -22.40 -2.54
CA LEU A 190 -8.13 -22.20 -3.00
C LEU A 190 -8.59 -23.33 -3.92
N HIS A 191 -7.74 -23.75 -4.84
CA HIS A 191 -8.09 -24.69 -5.91
C HIS A 191 -7.82 -26.14 -5.50
N LYS A 192 -8.74 -27.05 -5.86
CA LYS A 192 -8.66 -28.49 -5.52
C LYS A 192 -8.61 -29.41 -6.74
N ASN A 193 -8.94 -28.93 -7.92
CA ASN A 193 -9.04 -29.74 -9.15
C ASN A 193 -8.12 -29.21 -10.26
N ALA A 194 -7.56 -30.12 -11.05
CA ALA A 194 -6.76 -29.76 -12.24
C ALA A 194 -7.69 -29.30 -13.36
N GLU A 195 -8.06 -28.02 -13.35
CA GLU A 195 -8.94 -27.42 -14.35
C GLU A 195 -8.16 -26.43 -15.23
N THR A 196 -8.41 -26.52 -16.53
CA THR A 196 -7.86 -25.65 -17.57
C THR A 196 -8.99 -25.12 -18.44
N PHE A 197 -8.81 -23.94 -19.02
CA PHE A 197 -9.72 -23.43 -20.04
C PHE A 197 -9.57 -24.24 -21.33
N ASP A 198 -10.68 -24.41 -22.05
CA ASP A 198 -10.72 -24.94 -23.41
C ASP A 198 -10.37 -23.82 -24.39
N ASP A 199 -9.11 -23.39 -24.34
CA ASP A 199 -8.53 -22.38 -25.23
C ASP A 199 -7.21 -22.89 -25.83
N ASP A 200 -6.69 -22.21 -26.85
CA ASP A 200 -5.42 -22.59 -27.51
C ASP A 200 -4.22 -22.68 -26.54
N LYS A 201 -4.36 -22.10 -25.34
CA LYS A 201 -3.33 -22.02 -24.31
C LYS A 201 -3.51 -23.05 -23.19
N GLU A 202 -4.59 -23.83 -23.19
CA GLU A 202 -4.97 -24.75 -22.11
C GLU A 202 -4.75 -24.11 -20.73
N LEU A 203 -5.12 -22.83 -20.57
CA LEU A 203 -4.65 -22.02 -19.43
C LEU A 203 -5.22 -22.59 -18.12
N PRO A 204 -4.40 -22.88 -17.10
CA PRO A 204 -4.91 -23.32 -15.80
C PRO A 204 -5.81 -22.26 -15.14
N CYS A 205 -6.96 -22.68 -14.59
CA CYS A 205 -7.89 -21.79 -13.88
C CYS A 205 -7.19 -20.98 -12.78
N LEU A 206 -6.26 -21.60 -12.05
CA LEU A 206 -5.44 -20.91 -11.04
C LEU A 206 -4.66 -19.71 -11.60
N ILE A 207 -4.10 -19.82 -12.81
CA ILE A 207 -3.33 -18.72 -13.41
C ILE A 207 -4.26 -17.59 -13.84
N HIS A 208 -5.44 -17.93 -14.33
CA HIS A 208 -6.48 -16.95 -14.65
C HIS A 208 -6.89 -16.15 -13.41
N ASP A 209 -7.24 -16.83 -12.31
CA ASP A 209 -7.68 -16.18 -11.06
C ASP A 209 -6.58 -15.32 -10.43
N TYR A 210 -5.33 -15.78 -10.52
CA TYR A 210 -4.16 -14.97 -10.15
C TYR A 210 -4.05 -13.70 -11.01
N ASN A 211 -4.22 -13.81 -12.33
CA ASN A 211 -4.13 -12.67 -13.24
C ASN A 211 -5.22 -11.62 -13.00
N GLN A 212 -6.41 -12.04 -12.55
CA GLN A 212 -7.50 -11.12 -12.22
C GLN A 212 -7.20 -10.23 -11.01
N SER A 213 -6.36 -10.69 -10.07
CA SER A 213 -6.14 -10.03 -8.78
C SER A 213 -4.72 -9.49 -8.56
N LYS A 214 -3.71 -10.00 -9.29
CA LYS A 214 -2.30 -9.65 -9.05
C LYS A 214 -1.95 -8.17 -9.23
N TYR A 215 -2.74 -7.43 -10.00
CA TYR A 215 -2.47 -6.02 -10.31
C TYR A 215 -3.11 -5.04 -9.31
N SER A 216 -3.88 -5.51 -8.32
CA SER A 216 -4.64 -4.62 -7.45
C SER A 216 -3.76 -3.61 -6.70
N VAL A 217 -2.60 -4.03 -6.21
CA VAL A 217 -1.64 -3.13 -5.53
C VAL A 217 -0.94 -2.22 -6.53
N ASP A 218 -0.53 -2.74 -7.70
CA ASP A 218 0.14 -1.97 -8.75
C ASP A 218 -0.73 -0.80 -9.25
N VAL A 219 -2.04 -1.00 -9.36
CA VAL A 219 -2.99 0.05 -9.74
C VAL A 219 -3.01 1.17 -8.70
N ILE A 220 -3.01 0.84 -7.41
CA ILE A 220 -2.95 1.83 -6.33
C ILE A 220 -1.63 2.59 -6.39
N ASP A 221 -0.51 1.89 -6.55
CA ASP A 221 0.82 2.50 -6.68
C ASP A 221 0.90 3.45 -7.88
N GLN A 222 0.32 3.05 -9.02
CA GLN A 222 0.21 3.90 -10.20
C GLN A 222 -0.64 5.14 -9.95
N CYS A 223 -1.79 5.01 -9.29
CA CYS A 223 -2.65 6.12 -8.91
C CYS A 223 -1.92 7.11 -7.99
N VAL A 224 -1.28 6.61 -6.93
CA VAL A 224 -0.49 7.43 -6.00
C VAL A 224 0.67 8.10 -6.71
N GLY A 225 1.34 7.40 -7.63
CA GLY A 225 2.45 7.96 -8.41
C GLY A 225 2.02 9.07 -9.38
N THR A 226 0.85 8.93 -10.01
CA THR A 226 0.36 9.87 -11.04
C THR A 226 -0.01 11.24 -10.46
N TYR A 227 -0.59 11.26 -9.26
CA TYR A 227 -0.98 12.47 -8.53
C TYR A 227 -0.25 12.53 -7.18
N SER A 228 1.06 12.32 -7.22
CA SER A 228 1.87 12.23 -6.02
C SER A 228 1.86 13.54 -5.23
N VAL A 229 1.41 13.44 -3.98
CA VAL A 229 1.49 14.52 -2.99
C VAL A 229 2.86 14.57 -2.31
N GLN A 230 3.77 13.66 -2.67
CA GLN A 230 5.11 13.62 -2.09
C GLN A 230 5.92 14.85 -2.51
N ARG A 231 6.71 15.35 -1.56
CA ARG A 231 7.72 16.36 -1.81
C ARG A 231 9.08 15.88 -1.32
N ILE A 232 10.14 16.46 -1.89
CA ILE A 232 11.52 16.21 -1.44
C ILE A 232 11.64 16.58 0.04
N SER A 233 12.07 15.60 0.85
CA SER A 233 12.27 15.75 2.29
C SER A 233 13.43 14.87 2.74
N ARG A 234 14.27 15.39 3.64
CA ARG A 234 15.33 14.61 4.31
C ARG A 234 14.83 13.85 5.55
N ARG A 235 13.52 13.88 5.81
CA ARG A 235 12.89 13.22 6.95
C ARG A 235 11.94 12.14 6.43
N TRP A 236 12.34 10.87 6.57
CA TRP A 236 11.52 9.74 6.14
C TRP A 236 10.09 9.71 6.73
N PRO A 237 9.80 10.21 7.96
CA PRO A 237 8.42 10.19 8.46
C PRO A 237 7.47 11.08 7.65
N LEU A 238 7.99 12.14 7.02
CA LEU A 238 7.17 12.96 6.12
C LEU A 238 6.84 12.21 4.82
N ILE A 239 7.75 11.38 4.33
CA ILE A 239 7.49 10.56 3.13
C ILE A 239 6.36 9.57 3.41
N VAL A 240 6.37 8.93 4.58
CA VAL A 240 5.28 8.06 5.03
C VAL A 240 3.97 8.85 5.16
N PHE A 241 4.00 10.05 5.76
CA PHE A 241 2.83 10.90 5.87
C PHE A 241 2.22 11.27 4.51
N TYR A 242 3.05 11.62 3.52
CA TYR A 242 2.57 11.87 2.16
C TYR A 242 1.94 10.63 1.52
N ASN A 243 2.51 9.45 1.74
CA ASN A 243 1.91 8.20 1.27
C ASN A 243 0.54 7.94 1.92
N MET A 244 0.41 8.20 3.23
CA MET A 244 -0.87 8.08 3.93
C MET A 244 -1.93 9.03 3.35
N ILE A 245 -1.56 10.27 3.01
CA ILE A 245 -2.48 11.21 2.35
C ILE A 245 -2.93 10.68 0.98
N GLY A 246 -1.99 10.19 0.16
CA GLY A 246 -2.30 9.62 -1.16
C GLY A 246 -3.25 8.42 -1.07
N LEU A 247 -3.00 7.49 -0.15
CA LEU A 247 -3.86 6.33 0.09
C LEU A 247 -5.23 6.73 0.64
N ALA A 248 -5.28 7.70 1.57
CA ALA A 248 -6.52 8.21 2.11
C ALA A 248 -7.39 8.87 1.03
N ALA A 249 -6.78 9.60 0.08
CA ALA A 249 -7.50 10.19 -1.04
C ALA A 249 -8.12 9.13 -1.95
N ILE A 250 -7.38 8.07 -2.29
CA ILE A 250 -7.90 6.94 -3.10
C ILE A 250 -9.05 6.24 -2.37
N ASN A 251 -8.86 5.89 -1.09
CA ASN A 251 -9.90 5.24 -0.30
C ASN A 251 -11.17 6.11 -0.19
N SER A 252 -11.01 7.42 -0.02
CA SER A 252 -12.13 8.36 0.02
C SER A 252 -12.88 8.40 -1.31
N MET A 253 -12.17 8.41 -2.43
CA MET A 253 -12.77 8.36 -3.77
C MET A 253 -13.51 7.04 -4.01
N THR A 254 -12.92 5.90 -3.62
CA THR A 254 -13.57 4.58 -3.73
C THR A 254 -14.87 4.54 -2.94
N LEU A 255 -14.87 5.06 -1.70
CA LEU A 255 -16.09 5.14 -0.88
C LEU A 255 -17.15 6.03 -1.52
N TRP A 256 -16.75 7.20 -2.06
CA TRP A 256 -17.65 8.13 -2.72
C TRP A 256 -18.30 7.52 -3.97
N LEU A 257 -17.54 6.80 -4.79
CA LEU A 257 -18.04 6.10 -5.99
C LEU A 257 -18.89 4.85 -5.68
N SER A 258 -18.81 4.32 -4.46
CA SER A 258 -19.54 3.11 -4.03
C SER A 258 -20.93 3.39 -3.45
N GLN A 259 -21.31 4.67 -3.32
CA GLN A 259 -22.64 5.12 -2.88
C GLN A 259 -23.56 5.28 -4.10
#